data_AF-A0A935MX19-F1
#
_entry.id   AF-A0A935MX19-F1
#
_cell.length_a   1.000
_cell.length_b   1.000
_cell.length_c   1.000
_cell.angle_alpha   90.00
_cell.angle_beta   90.00
_cell.angle_gamma   90.00
#
_symmetry.space_group_name_H-M   'P 1'
#
loop_
_entity.id
_entity.type
_entity.pdbx_description
1 polymer ?
#
loop_
_entity_poly.entity_id
_entity_poly.type
_entity_poly.pdbx_seq_one_letter_code
_entity_poly.pdbx_strand_id
1 'polypeptide(L)'
;MAFSPKRVLVDYGAAVLLAVFLFFSNFLNTNLFDFGQLNFAVWFVLSIFCFSSGWFINRVLGWQRGGKIVFAIIIAITIVSLFIIIFFNEYFSASQLITENIILYSLRNIMLGAMGFFGMALQEVLGSERESVILKEKIKVYEQTMLDAKREAELTLREAKVASQKLINDAELSAKNTILKKERIEKELKEFIHTERELIKKYEEL
;
A
#
# COMPACT_ATOMS: atom_id res chain seq x y z
N MET A 1 -7.25 7.86 24.62
CA MET A 1 -7.57 6.57 23.96
C MET A 1 -8.33 5.72 24.94
N ALA A 2 -9.61 5.45 24.69
CA ALA A 2 -10.44 4.67 25.61
C ALA A 2 -10.00 3.20 25.61
N PHE A 3 -9.52 2.72 26.77
CA PHE A 3 -9.16 1.33 27.01
C PHE A 3 -10.44 0.49 26.98
N SER A 4 -10.76 -0.13 25.83
CA SER A 4 -11.87 -1.10 25.77
C SER A 4 -11.29 -2.50 26.02
N PRO A 5 -11.58 -3.15 27.18
CA PRO A 5 -11.02 -4.47 27.50
C PRO A 5 -11.40 -5.52 26.46
N LYS A 6 -12.55 -5.37 25.77
CA LYS A 6 -12.97 -6.24 24.68
C LYS A 6 -12.01 -6.23 23.48
N ARG A 7 -11.46 -5.08 23.09
CA ARG A 7 -10.48 -5.01 21.98
C ARG A 7 -9.17 -5.64 22.37
N VAL A 8 -8.67 -5.36 23.59
CA VAL A 8 -7.43 -5.98 24.09
C VAL A 8 -7.55 -7.51 24.15
N LEU A 9 -8.71 -8.04 24.57
CA LEU A 9 -8.96 -9.49 24.61
C LEU A 9 -9.02 -10.11 23.20
N VAL A 10 -9.57 -9.39 22.22
CA VAL A 10 -9.59 -9.84 20.82
C VAL A 10 -8.20 -9.75 20.19
N ASP A 11 -7.46 -8.68 20.48
CA ASP A 11 -6.16 -8.39 19.87
C ASP A 11 -5.05 -9.29 20.42
N TYR A 12 -5.10 -9.61 21.72
CA TYR A 12 -4.11 -10.46 22.40
C TYR A 12 -4.62 -11.88 22.69
N GLY A 13 -5.89 -12.16 22.45
CA GLY A 13 -6.49 -13.48 22.71
C GLY A 13 -5.79 -14.60 21.93
N ALA A 14 -5.41 -14.35 20.67
CA ALA A 14 -4.64 -15.29 19.88
C ALA A 14 -3.22 -15.54 20.43
N ALA A 15 -2.61 -14.52 21.05
CA ALA A 15 -1.31 -14.65 21.69
C ALA A 15 -1.42 -15.49 22.98
N VAL A 16 -2.48 -15.29 23.77
CA VAL A 16 -2.78 -16.12 24.94
C VAL A 16 -3.09 -17.57 24.53
N LEU A 17 -3.86 -17.79 23.47
CA LEU A 17 -4.14 -19.13 22.94
C LEU A 17 -2.87 -19.83 22.49
N LEU A 18 -1.98 -19.15 21.76
CA LEU A 18 -0.67 -19.67 21.39
C LEU A 18 0.14 -20.07 22.62
N ALA A 19 0.10 -19.26 23.67
CA ALA A 19 0.77 -19.58 24.92
C ALA A 19 0.21 -20.85 25.59
N VAL A 20 -1.12 -20.98 25.60
CA VAL A 20 -1.82 -22.14 26.14
C VAL A 20 -1.48 -23.40 25.34
N PHE A 21 -1.46 -23.34 24.01
CA PHE A 21 -1.12 -24.51 23.17
C PHE A 21 0.32 -24.97 23.35
N LEU A 22 1.29 -24.04 23.42
CA LEU A 22 2.68 -24.38 23.71
C LEU A 22 2.82 -25.03 25.08
N PHE A 23 2.14 -24.51 26.09
CA PHE A 23 2.17 -25.09 27.43
C PHE A 23 1.58 -26.50 27.48
N PHE A 24 0.42 -26.72 26.87
CA PHE A 24 -0.25 -28.03 26.82
C PHE A 24 0.57 -29.09 26.08
N SER A 25 1.37 -28.69 25.10
CA SER A 25 2.26 -29.60 24.37
C SER A 25 3.29 -30.32 25.27
N ASN A 26 3.65 -29.73 26.41
CA ASN A 26 4.54 -30.38 27.37
C ASN A 26 3.91 -31.60 28.06
N PHE A 27 2.59 -31.73 28.06
CA PHE A 27 1.92 -32.85 28.75
C PHE A 27 1.80 -34.10 27.88
N LEU A 28 2.07 -34.01 26.57
CA LEU A 28 1.88 -35.11 25.61
C LEU A 28 2.77 -36.34 25.81
N ASN A 29 3.84 -36.24 26.61
CA ASN A 29 4.74 -37.35 26.91
C ASN A 29 4.98 -37.52 28.42
N THR A 30 3.98 -37.18 29.22
CA THR A 30 4.05 -37.36 30.68
C THR A 30 3.46 -38.70 31.09
N ASN A 31 3.87 -39.21 32.25
CA ASN A 31 3.24 -40.40 32.85
C ASN A 31 1.73 -40.22 33.12
N LEU A 32 1.23 -38.97 33.10
CA LEU A 32 -0.18 -38.61 33.25
C LEU A 32 -0.99 -38.75 31.94
N PHE A 33 -0.34 -38.62 30.78
CA PHE A 33 -0.96 -38.66 29.46
C PHE A 33 -0.01 -39.35 28.47
N ASP A 34 0.01 -40.68 28.49
CA ASP A 34 0.73 -41.47 27.49
C ASP A 34 -0.23 -41.91 26.39
N PHE A 35 -0.30 -41.15 25.29
CA PHE A 35 -1.12 -41.54 24.14
C PHE A 35 -0.40 -42.50 23.18
N GLY A 36 0.78 -43.02 23.55
CA GLY A 36 1.54 -43.98 22.75
C GLY A 36 1.74 -43.52 21.29
N GLN A 37 1.12 -44.24 20.34
CA GLN A 37 1.20 -43.94 18.90
C GLN A 37 0.47 -42.64 18.49
N LEU A 38 -0.47 -42.14 19.29
CA LEU A 38 -1.25 -40.93 18.98
C LEU A 38 -0.55 -39.64 19.41
N ASN A 39 0.56 -39.70 20.16
CA ASN A 39 1.32 -38.53 20.60
C ASN A 39 1.71 -37.62 19.42
N PHE A 40 2.11 -38.22 18.29
CA PHE A 40 2.42 -37.48 17.07
C PHE A 40 1.20 -36.76 16.49
N ALA A 41 0.03 -37.42 16.46
CA ALA A 41 -1.19 -36.84 15.90
C ALA A 41 -1.66 -35.63 16.73
N VAL A 42 -1.63 -35.74 18.07
CA VAL A 42 -2.02 -34.62 18.94
C VAL A 42 -1.01 -33.47 18.84
N TRP A 43 0.30 -33.77 18.80
CA TRP A 43 1.33 -32.76 18.56
C TRP A 43 1.13 -32.05 17.20
N PHE A 44 0.79 -32.80 16.15
CA PHE A 44 0.53 -32.24 14.83
C PHE A 44 -0.71 -31.34 14.83
N VAL A 45 -1.80 -31.74 15.48
CA VAL A 45 -2.99 -30.90 15.63
C VAL A 45 -2.66 -29.60 16.38
N LEU A 46 -1.89 -29.68 17.47
CA LEU A 46 -1.41 -28.48 18.17
C LEU A 46 -0.54 -27.60 17.28
N SER A 47 0.28 -28.18 16.41
CA SER A 47 1.10 -27.43 15.45
C SER A 47 0.26 -26.61 14.49
N ILE A 48 -0.87 -27.16 14.02
CA ILE A 48 -1.82 -26.44 13.16
C ILE A 48 -2.49 -25.30 13.94
N PHE A 49 -2.87 -25.53 15.20
CA PHE A 49 -3.44 -24.47 16.04
C PHE A 49 -2.45 -23.35 16.35
N CYS A 50 -1.18 -23.67 16.62
CA CYS A 50 -0.11 -22.69 16.77
C CYS A 50 0.09 -21.89 15.47
N PHE A 51 0.08 -22.56 14.32
CA PHE A 51 0.14 -21.94 13.01
C PHE A 51 -1.03 -20.95 12.79
N SER A 52 -2.26 -21.38 13.01
CA SER A 52 -3.45 -20.52 12.87
C SER A 52 -3.44 -19.34 13.85
N SER A 53 -2.94 -19.55 15.07
CA SER A 53 -2.79 -18.47 16.06
C SER A 53 -1.76 -17.45 15.62
N GLY A 54 -0.61 -17.91 15.10
CA GLY A 54 0.41 -17.05 14.49
C GLY A 54 -0.14 -16.24 13.32
N TRP A 55 -0.87 -16.88 12.40
CA TRP A 55 -1.54 -16.20 11.29
C TRP A 55 -2.46 -15.06 11.76
N PHE A 56 -3.27 -15.32 12.79
CA PHE A 56 -4.19 -14.31 13.33
C PHE A 56 -3.45 -13.16 14.02
N ILE A 57 -2.37 -13.45 14.76
CA ILE A 57 -1.53 -12.45 15.40
C ILE A 57 -0.95 -11.48 14.36
N ASN A 58 -0.45 -11.99 13.23
CA ASN A 58 0.09 -11.12 12.18
C ASN A 58 -1.00 -10.24 11.56
N ARG A 59 -2.20 -10.78 11.37
CA ARG A 59 -3.34 -10.03 10.80
C ARG A 59 -3.79 -8.86 11.67
N VAL A 60 -3.68 -8.98 13.00
CA VAL A 60 -4.15 -7.94 13.94
C VAL A 60 -3.02 -6.99 14.37
N LEU A 61 -1.84 -7.52 14.66
CA LEU A 61 -0.73 -6.76 15.27
C LEU A 61 0.40 -6.44 14.29
N GLY A 62 0.41 -7.07 13.11
CA GLY A 62 1.46 -6.94 12.10
C GLY A 62 2.77 -7.65 12.47
N TRP A 63 3.67 -7.77 11.50
CA TRP A 63 4.92 -8.52 11.63
C TRP A 63 5.82 -8.06 12.79
N GLN A 64 6.05 -6.75 12.89
CA GLN A 64 7.02 -6.19 13.83
C GLN A 64 6.59 -6.31 15.31
N ARG A 65 5.31 -6.03 15.61
CA ARG A 65 4.80 -6.12 16.99
C ARG A 65 4.38 -7.55 17.32
N GLY A 66 3.68 -8.22 16.41
CA GLY A 66 3.27 -9.61 16.58
C GLY A 66 4.48 -10.54 16.74
N GLY A 67 5.55 -10.34 15.95
CA GLY A 67 6.74 -11.19 15.99
C GLY A 67 7.48 -11.08 17.33
N LYS A 68 7.59 -9.86 17.88
CA LYS A 68 8.14 -9.64 19.22
C LYS A 68 7.33 -10.33 20.31
N ILE A 69 6.00 -10.31 20.18
CA ILE A 69 5.08 -10.96 21.13
C ILE A 69 5.22 -12.47 21.06
N VAL A 70 5.18 -13.07 19.86
CA VAL A 70 5.35 -14.52 19.67
C VAL A 70 6.72 -14.97 20.17
N PHE A 71 7.79 -14.21 19.87
CA PHE A 71 9.13 -14.49 20.38
C PHE A 71 9.17 -14.50 21.92
N ALA A 72 8.62 -13.45 22.55
CA ALA A 72 8.58 -13.34 24.01
C ALA A 72 7.79 -14.49 24.65
N ILE A 73 6.69 -14.89 24.02
CA ILE A 73 5.84 -16.01 24.49
C ILE A 73 6.60 -17.34 24.44
N ILE A 74 7.31 -17.63 23.34
CA ILE A 74 8.10 -18.86 23.21
C ILE A 74 9.16 -18.92 24.31
N ILE A 75 9.89 -17.82 24.54
CA ILE A 75 10.91 -17.75 25.59
C ILE A 75 10.28 -17.93 26.96
N ALA A 76 9.23 -17.17 27.27
CA ALA A 76 8.57 -17.22 28.57
C ALA A 76 8.06 -18.63 28.89
N ILE A 77 7.42 -19.29 27.93
CA ILE A 77 6.88 -20.63 28.12
C ILE A 77 7.98 -21.66 28.21
N THR A 78 9.04 -21.53 27.42
CA THR A 78 10.18 -22.44 27.54
C THR A 78 10.77 -22.37 28.94
N ILE A 79 10.97 -21.17 29.50
CA ILE A 79 11.47 -20.99 30.87
C ILE A 79 10.50 -21.60 31.90
N VAL A 80 9.20 -21.29 31.81
CA VAL A 80 8.19 -21.84 32.72
C VAL A 80 8.11 -23.36 32.63
N SER A 81 8.21 -23.92 31.43
CA SER A 81 8.20 -25.36 31.19
C SER A 81 9.42 -26.03 31.81
N LEU A 82 10.61 -25.45 31.62
CA LEU A 82 11.84 -25.95 32.24
C LEU A 82 11.74 -25.95 33.77
N PHE A 83 11.20 -24.88 34.36
CA PHE A 83 10.96 -24.82 35.80
C PHE A 83 10.05 -25.96 36.26
N ILE A 84 8.92 -26.18 35.58
CA ILE A 84 7.99 -27.26 35.93
C ILE A 84 8.65 -28.64 35.79
N ILE A 85 9.41 -28.88 34.71
CA ILE A 85 10.08 -30.17 34.48
C ILE A 85 11.11 -30.46 35.58
N ILE A 86 11.85 -29.46 36.05
CA ILE A 86 12.86 -29.64 37.11
C ILE A 86 12.18 -29.95 38.45
N PHE A 87 11.12 -29.20 38.81
CA PHE A 87 10.42 -29.37 40.10
C PHE A 87 9.51 -30.60 40.13
N PHE A 88 8.92 -31.00 39.01
CA PHE A 88 8.02 -32.14 38.86
C PHE A 88 8.64 -33.28 38.05
N ASN A 89 9.96 -33.46 38.17
CA ASN A 89 10.73 -34.43 37.37
C ASN A 89 10.14 -35.85 37.37
N GLU A 90 9.59 -36.32 38.50
CA GLU A 90 8.95 -37.65 38.60
C GLU A 90 7.74 -37.84 37.69
N TYR A 91 7.05 -36.76 37.30
CA TYR A 91 5.87 -36.80 36.41
C TYR A 91 6.22 -36.60 34.93
N PHE A 92 7.33 -35.89 34.66
CA PHE A 92 7.78 -35.51 33.32
C PHE A 92 8.94 -36.37 32.80
N SER A 93 9.30 -37.44 33.50
CA SER A 93 10.40 -38.34 33.16
C SER A 93 10.07 -39.24 31.96
N ALA A 94 10.11 -38.69 30.74
CA ALA A 94 10.01 -39.47 29.51
C ALA A 94 11.29 -40.31 29.26
N SER A 95 12.44 -39.83 29.76
CA SER A 95 13.73 -40.53 29.81
C SER A 95 14.28 -40.61 31.25
N GLN A 96 15.17 -41.58 31.50
CA GLN A 96 15.87 -41.80 32.78
C GLN A 96 16.79 -40.62 33.19
N LEU A 97 17.23 -39.81 32.22
CA LEU A 97 18.11 -38.66 32.47
C LEU A 97 17.33 -37.34 32.35
N ILE A 98 17.41 -36.51 33.40
CA ILE A 98 16.78 -35.18 33.49
C ILE A 98 17.21 -34.28 32.31
N THR A 99 18.48 -34.38 31.92
CA THR A 99 19.06 -33.61 30.81
C THR A 99 18.36 -33.88 29.48
N GLU A 100 17.97 -35.13 29.20
CA GLU A 100 17.30 -35.50 27.95
C GLU A 100 15.87 -34.94 27.92
N ASN A 101 15.15 -34.98 29.06
CA ASN A 101 13.82 -34.41 29.17
C ASN A 101 13.86 -32.89 28.94
N ILE A 102 14.82 -32.18 29.55
CA ILE A 102 15.02 -30.75 29.35
C ILE A 102 15.21 -30.40 27.86
N ILE A 103 16.06 -31.16 27.15
CA ILE A 103 16.31 -30.95 25.72
C ILE A 103 15.04 -31.23 24.90
N LEU A 104 14.37 -32.35 25.17
CA LEU A 104 13.20 -32.80 24.40
C LEU A 104 12.03 -31.80 24.50
N TYR A 105 11.71 -31.35 25.71
CA TYR A 105 10.61 -30.39 25.91
C TYR A 105 10.96 -28.99 25.42
N SER A 106 12.21 -28.54 25.58
CA SER A 106 12.67 -27.28 25.01
C SER A 106 12.56 -27.28 23.48
N LEU A 107 13.07 -28.33 22.82
CA LEU A 107 13.00 -28.47 21.37
C LEU A 107 11.55 -28.54 20.88
N ARG A 108 10.66 -29.22 21.61
CA ARG A 108 9.23 -29.28 21.30
C ARG A 108 8.57 -27.90 21.33
N ASN A 109 8.83 -27.11 22.38
CA ASN A 109 8.28 -25.76 22.51
C ASN A 109 8.81 -24.81 21.43
N ILE A 110 10.10 -24.92 21.10
CA ILE A 110 10.71 -24.14 20.02
C ILE A 110 10.10 -24.53 18.66
N MET A 111 9.94 -25.82 18.38
CA MET A 111 9.37 -26.31 17.12
C MET A 111 7.91 -25.89 16.92
N LEU A 112 7.08 -25.99 17.96
CA LEU A 112 5.70 -25.48 17.89
C LEU A 112 5.65 -23.95 17.83
N GLY A 113 6.57 -23.27 18.52
CA GLY A 113 6.73 -21.83 18.43
C GLY A 113 7.11 -21.37 17.02
N ALA A 114 7.99 -22.12 16.35
CA ALA A 114 8.38 -21.89 14.97
C ALA A 114 7.20 -22.06 14.01
N MET A 115 6.27 -22.98 14.28
CA MET A 115 5.02 -23.10 13.50
C MET A 115 4.14 -21.85 13.63
N GLY A 116 4.12 -21.22 14.81
CA GLY A 116 3.49 -19.91 15.00
C GLY A 116 4.14 -18.82 14.15
N PHE A 117 5.48 -18.75 14.12
CA PHE A 117 6.21 -17.84 13.23
C PHE A 117 5.96 -18.12 11.74
N PHE A 118 5.86 -19.39 11.36
CA PHE A 118 5.55 -19.78 10.00
C PHE A 118 4.16 -19.30 9.57
N GLY A 119 3.18 -19.40 10.46
CA GLY A 119 1.84 -18.84 10.25
C GLY A 119 1.84 -17.33 10.06
N MET A 120 2.66 -16.61 10.85
CA MET A 120 2.85 -15.18 10.66
C MET A 120 3.47 -14.85 9.29
N ALA A 121 4.50 -15.60 8.89
CA ALA A 121 5.27 -15.30 7.69
C ALA A 121 4.43 -15.48 6.42
N LEU A 122 3.65 -16.55 6.36
CA LEU A 122 2.74 -16.77 5.23
C LEU A 122 1.68 -15.68 5.12
N GLN A 123 1.14 -15.20 6.24
CA GLN A 123 0.15 -14.13 6.21
C GLN A 123 0.75 -12.81 5.71
N GLU A 124 1.98 -12.50 6.12
CA GLU A 124 2.70 -11.29 5.69
C GLU A 124 2.98 -11.32 4.17
N VAL A 125 3.48 -12.44 3.67
CA VAL A 125 3.78 -12.61 2.23
C VAL A 125 2.50 -12.46 1.39
N LEU A 126 1.42 -13.15 1.75
CA LEU A 126 0.15 -13.07 1.02
C LEU A 126 -0.51 -11.69 1.12
N GLY A 127 -0.38 -11.02 2.27
CA GLY A 127 -0.85 -9.64 2.44
C GLY A 127 -0.08 -8.68 1.53
N SER A 128 1.24 -8.78 1.52
CA SER A 128 2.14 -7.93 0.74
C SER A 128 1.97 -8.12 -0.77
N GLU A 129 1.76 -9.34 -1.25
CA GLU A 129 1.48 -9.59 -2.67
C GLU A 129 0.18 -8.91 -3.11
N ARG A 130 -0.88 -9.00 -2.30
CA ARG A 130 -2.17 -8.37 -2.60
C ARG A 130 -2.06 -6.85 -2.64
N GLU A 131 -1.35 -6.24 -1.69
CA GLU A 131 -1.11 -4.80 -1.68
C GLU A 131 -0.28 -4.36 -2.89
N SER A 132 0.72 -5.16 -3.27
CA SER A 132 1.57 -4.89 -4.44
C SER A 132 0.78 -4.88 -5.75
N VAL A 133 -0.18 -5.79 -5.93
CA VAL A 133 -1.06 -5.82 -7.12
C VAL A 133 -1.94 -4.57 -7.17
N ILE A 134 -2.59 -4.22 -6.07
CA ILE A 134 -3.46 -3.03 -5.98
C ILE A 134 -2.65 -1.76 -6.26
N LEU A 135 -1.43 -1.67 -5.72
CA LEU A 135 -0.58 -0.51 -5.92
C LEU A 135 -0.14 -0.37 -7.39
N LYS A 136 0.24 -1.48 -8.03
CA LYS A 136 0.55 -1.49 -9.47
C LYS A 136 -0.63 -1.03 -10.32
N GLU A 137 -1.85 -1.45 -9.98
CA GLU A 137 -3.05 -1.04 -10.69
C GLU A 137 -3.35 0.46 -10.52
N LYS A 138 -3.19 0.98 -9.29
CA LYS A 138 -3.30 2.43 -9.03
C LYS A 138 -2.27 3.25 -9.80
N ILE A 139 -1.02 2.78 -9.88
CA ILE A 139 0.03 3.45 -10.65
C ILE A 139 -0.35 3.48 -12.14
N LYS A 140 -0.82 2.36 -12.70
CA LYS A 140 -1.24 2.29 -14.10
C LYS A 140 -2.36 3.25 -14.44
N VAL A 141 -3.38 3.36 -13.57
CA VAL A 141 -4.46 4.34 -13.72
C VAL A 141 -3.91 5.76 -13.67
N TYR A 142 -3.03 6.05 -12.70
CA TYR A 142 -2.42 7.37 -12.56
C TYR A 142 -1.63 7.79 -13.80
N GLU A 143 -0.80 6.88 -14.35
CA GLU A 143 -0.05 7.08 -15.59
C GLU A 143 -0.98 7.36 -16.78
N GLN A 144 -2.09 6.63 -16.91
CA GLN A 144 -3.08 6.89 -17.96
C GLN A 144 -3.71 8.28 -17.82
N THR A 145 -4.16 8.66 -16.63
CA THR A 145 -4.68 10.02 -16.40
C THR A 145 -3.64 11.11 -16.68
N MET A 146 -2.37 10.87 -16.38
CA MET A 146 -1.30 11.82 -16.71
C MET A 146 -1.09 11.95 -18.23
N LEU A 147 -1.13 10.84 -18.96
CA LEU A 147 -1.02 10.85 -20.43
C LEU A 147 -2.20 11.56 -21.08
N ASP A 148 -3.41 11.32 -20.59
CA ASP A 148 -4.62 11.96 -21.12
C ASP A 148 -4.62 13.46 -20.83
N ALA A 149 -4.25 13.88 -19.60
CA ALA A 149 -4.09 15.30 -19.27
C ALA A 149 -3.04 16.00 -20.14
N LYS A 150 -1.93 15.31 -20.46
CA LYS A 150 -0.90 15.84 -21.36
C LYS A 150 -1.42 16.02 -22.79
N ARG A 151 -2.17 15.03 -23.31
CA ARG A 151 -2.81 15.14 -24.63
C ARG A 151 -3.83 16.26 -24.68
N GLU A 152 -4.64 16.41 -23.64
CA GLU A 152 -5.64 17.47 -23.54
C GLU A 152 -4.97 18.85 -23.53
N ALA A 153 -3.90 19.03 -22.75
CA ALA A 153 -3.12 20.26 -22.76
C ALA A 153 -2.47 20.57 -24.13
N GLU A 154 -1.95 19.55 -24.83
CA GLU A 154 -1.43 19.71 -26.19
C GLU A 154 -2.52 20.12 -27.19
N LEU A 155 -3.73 19.56 -27.06
CA LEU A 155 -4.89 19.96 -27.87
C LEU A 155 -5.30 21.40 -27.60
N THR A 156 -5.42 21.81 -26.33
CA THR A 156 -5.75 23.19 -25.97
C THR A 156 -4.72 24.19 -26.49
N LEU A 157 -3.42 23.86 -26.41
CA LEU A 157 -2.36 24.70 -26.97
C LEU A 157 -2.47 24.80 -28.50
N ARG A 158 -2.81 23.70 -29.17
CA ARG A 158 -2.99 23.69 -30.63
C ARG A 158 -4.20 24.51 -31.05
N GLU A 159 -5.32 24.40 -30.33
CA GLU A 159 -6.52 25.20 -30.56
C GLU A 159 -6.25 26.69 -30.33
N ALA A 160 -5.58 27.04 -29.24
CA ALA A 160 -5.18 28.42 -28.96
C ALA A 160 -4.28 29.00 -30.07
N LYS A 161 -3.36 28.18 -30.61
CA LYS A 161 -2.47 28.58 -31.71
C LYS A 161 -3.26 28.82 -33.01
N VAL A 162 -4.22 27.95 -33.33
CA VAL A 162 -5.09 28.12 -34.51
C VAL A 162 -5.97 29.36 -34.37
N ALA A 163 -6.57 29.57 -33.20
CA ALA A 163 -7.38 30.76 -32.92
C ALA A 163 -6.55 32.05 -33.03
N SER A 164 -5.32 32.04 -32.48
CA SER A 164 -4.39 33.17 -32.60
C SER A 164 -4.03 33.46 -34.05
N GLN A 165 -3.75 32.43 -34.85
CA GLN A 165 -3.43 32.60 -36.28
C GLN A 165 -4.62 33.19 -37.05
N LYS A 166 -5.84 32.77 -36.73
CA LYS A 166 -7.05 33.32 -37.32
C LYS A 166 -7.22 34.81 -36.99
N LEU A 167 -7.02 35.18 -35.73
CA LEU A 167 -7.07 36.59 -35.30
C LEU A 167 -6.03 37.46 -36.01
N ILE A 168 -4.80 36.97 -36.16
CA ILE A 168 -3.74 37.69 -36.89
C ILE A 168 -4.15 37.90 -38.35
N ASN A 169 -4.65 36.86 -39.00
CA ASN A 169 -5.06 36.95 -40.41
C ASN A 169 -6.26 37.91 -40.60
N ASP A 170 -7.24 37.88 -39.71
CA ASP A 170 -8.38 38.79 -39.73
C ASP A 170 -7.95 40.25 -39.48
N ALA A 171 -6.96 40.47 -38.60
CA ALA A 171 -6.36 41.77 -38.36
C ALA A 171 -5.56 42.28 -39.58
N GLU A 172 -4.78 41.41 -40.24
CA GLU A 172 -4.05 41.72 -41.47
C GLU A 172 -4.99 42.11 -42.62
N LEU A 173 -6.07 41.35 -42.82
CA LEU A 173 -7.11 41.67 -43.80
C LEU A 173 -7.76 43.03 -43.54
N SER A 174 -8.07 43.31 -42.27
CA SER A 174 -8.67 44.58 -41.86
C SER A 174 -7.71 45.76 -42.05
N ALA A 175 -6.44 45.58 -41.72
CA ALA A 175 -5.40 46.58 -41.93
C ALA A 175 -5.20 46.88 -43.43
N LYS A 176 -5.13 45.83 -44.26
CA LYS A 176 -4.99 45.96 -45.71
C LYS A 176 -6.17 46.70 -46.33
N ASN A 177 -7.40 46.37 -45.92
CA ASN A 177 -8.60 47.09 -46.35
C ASN A 177 -8.58 48.56 -45.93
N THR A 178 -8.06 48.87 -44.76
CA THR A 178 -7.92 50.26 -44.26
C THR A 178 -6.90 51.04 -45.08
N ILE A 179 -5.76 50.43 -45.40
CA ILE A 179 -4.72 51.03 -46.27
C ILE A 179 -5.29 51.31 -47.66
N LEU A 180 -5.97 50.34 -48.28
CA LEU A 180 -6.58 50.53 -49.60
C LEU A 180 -7.64 51.65 -49.61
N LYS A 181 -8.46 51.75 -48.56
CA LYS A 181 -9.41 52.86 -48.40
C LYS A 181 -8.69 54.20 -48.27
N LYS A 182 -7.61 54.27 -47.47
CA LYS A 182 -6.79 55.47 -47.32
C LYS A 182 -6.21 55.92 -48.66
N GLU A 183 -5.63 55.01 -49.43
CA GLU A 183 -5.06 55.31 -50.75
C GLU A 183 -6.12 55.83 -51.73
N ARG A 184 -7.32 55.23 -51.73
CA ARG A 184 -8.44 55.72 -52.54
C ARG A 184 -8.83 57.16 -52.14
N ILE A 185 -9.00 57.42 -50.85
CA ILE A 185 -9.35 58.76 -50.33
C ILE A 185 -8.28 59.78 -50.69
N GLU A 186 -6.98 59.46 -50.54
CA GLU A 186 -5.89 60.37 -50.93
C GLU A 186 -5.93 60.71 -52.42
N LYS A 187 -6.28 59.75 -53.28
CA LYS A 187 -6.42 59.98 -54.71
C LYS A 187 -7.61 60.89 -55.03
N GLU A 188 -8.78 60.60 -54.44
CA GLU A 188 -9.99 61.43 -54.58
C GLU A 188 -9.75 62.86 -54.08
N LEU A 189 -9.04 63.04 -52.96
CA LEU A 189 -8.66 64.35 -52.44
C LEU A 189 -7.72 65.11 -53.37
N LYS A 190 -6.73 64.44 -53.97
CA LYS A 190 -5.84 65.06 -54.96
C LYS A 190 -6.60 65.50 -56.20
N GLU A 191 -7.53 64.68 -56.68
CA GLU A 191 -8.42 65.03 -57.80
C GLU A 191 -9.30 66.23 -57.44
N PHE A 192 -9.93 66.24 -56.26
CA PHE A 192 -10.74 67.35 -55.78
C PHE A 192 -9.95 68.67 -55.68
N ILE A 193 -8.77 68.64 -55.07
CA ILE A 193 -7.89 69.83 -54.97
C ILE A 193 -7.49 70.33 -56.36
N HIS A 194 -7.23 69.42 -57.31
CA HIS A 194 -6.90 69.80 -58.67
C HIS A 194 -8.08 70.52 -59.37
N THR A 195 -9.29 69.97 -59.24
CA THR A 195 -10.51 70.58 -59.81
C THR A 195 -10.83 71.94 -59.19
N GLU A 196 -10.74 72.08 -57.86
CA GLU A 196 -10.91 73.37 -57.17
C GLU A 196 -9.88 74.40 -57.64
N ARG A 197 -8.62 74.00 -57.81
CA ARG A 197 -7.56 74.89 -58.30
C ARG A 197 -7.80 75.34 -59.75
N GLU A 198 -8.35 74.48 -60.59
CA GLU A 198 -8.77 74.85 -61.94
C GLU A 198 -9.99 75.78 -61.96
N LEU A 199 -10.94 75.58 -61.04
CA LEU A 199 -12.10 76.47 -60.86
C LEU A 199 -11.65 77.87 -60.43
N ILE A 200 -10.77 77.98 -59.44
CA ILE A 200 -10.24 79.27 -58.96
C ILE A 200 -9.55 80.02 -60.10
N LYS A 201 -8.71 79.34 -60.90
CA LYS A 201 -8.07 79.96 -62.07
C LYS A 201 -9.07 80.53 -63.06
N LYS A 202 -10.18 79.82 -63.32
CA LYS A 202 -11.25 80.31 -64.20
C LYS A 202 -11.99 81.54 -63.64
N TYR A 203 -12.04 81.69 -62.32
CA TYR A 203 -12.63 82.88 -61.68
C TYR A 203 -11.65 84.07 -61.59
N GLU A 204 -10.33 83.84 -61.60
CA GLU A 204 -9.31 84.91 -61.65
C GLU A 204 -9.11 85.51 -63.05
N GLU A 205 -9.53 84.81 -64.11
CA GLU A 205 -9.47 85.28 -65.51
C GLU A 205 -10.70 86.09 -65.96
N LEU A 206 -11.63 86.39 -65.05
CA LEU A 206 -12.85 87.20 -65.23
C LEU A 206 -12.69 88.60 -64.63
#